data_AF-A0A5E4MAP2-F1
#
_entry.id   AF-A0A5E4MAP2-F1
#
_cell.length_a   1.000
_cell.length_b   1.000
_cell.length_c   1.000
_cell.angle_alpha   90.00
_cell.angle_beta   90.00
_cell.angle_gamma   90.00
#
_symmetry.space_group_name_H-M   'P 1'
#
loop_
_entity.id
_entity.type
_entity.pdbx_description
1 polymer ?
#
loop_
_entity_poly.entity_id
_entity_poly.type
_entity_poly.pdbx_seq_one_letter_code
_entity_poly.pdbx_strand_id
1 'polypeptide(L)'
;MVTAMMLKTYLEIINKLDGIVFIKRNCQVNERRHLKNNAHSHSMEIDWKKNETIVPNLESYELATSMMNSEWMLEKPEDIENWIAVLCPEGKRCCVIAQDNKTKSVNKYGTSLFHFPSLFPYGCHLPNNCPSHRKRTVLDCIYNFKIKKFYILDIIEWMGVPYTDFDAEFRFYFIQSKLSEIPGINEKSLKNTYPFELAPRMRTSELYIHLMEKNQYFHDHVELDGINFYYPESMYTPGDSPLMLWLKIFMIPEILHKPINDQLEQLYRPSNYVNIFEYIQNTKKKSRKNRRKKSTSSSCDTMEVDSMIEVEPEKDPAIGNDMCMEN
;
A
#
# COMPACT_ATOMS: atom_id res chain seq x y z
N MET A 1 8.17 -44.52 -17.96
CA MET A 1 6.84 -44.36 -17.31
C MET A 1 6.93 -44.36 -15.78
N VAL A 2 7.69 -45.26 -15.16
CA VAL A 2 7.81 -45.38 -13.68
C VAL A 2 8.47 -44.15 -13.02
N THR A 3 9.44 -43.51 -13.66
CA THR A 3 10.15 -42.31 -13.13
C THR A 3 9.29 -41.05 -13.06
N ALA A 4 8.38 -40.86 -14.02
CA ALA A 4 7.48 -39.69 -14.04
C ALA A 4 6.37 -39.78 -12.99
N MET A 5 5.88 -40.99 -12.69
CA MET A 5 4.92 -41.21 -11.60
C MET A 5 5.57 -40.94 -10.24
N MET A 6 6.79 -41.44 -10.02
CA MET A 6 7.54 -41.20 -8.78
C MET A 6 7.79 -39.70 -8.52
N LEU A 7 8.13 -38.93 -9.56
CA LEU A 7 8.32 -37.48 -9.43
C LEU A 7 7.02 -36.74 -9.06
N LYS A 8 5.89 -37.12 -9.68
CA LYS A 8 4.58 -36.55 -9.34
C LYS A 8 4.19 -36.82 -7.88
N THR A 9 4.39 -38.05 -7.42
CA THR A 9 4.09 -38.42 -6.03
C THR A 9 5.00 -37.67 -5.05
N TYR A 10 6.28 -37.47 -5.40
CA TYR A 10 7.21 -36.72 -4.55
C TYR A 10 6.83 -35.23 -4.46
N LEU A 11 6.45 -34.60 -5.58
CA LEU A 11 5.94 -33.23 -5.62
C LEU A 11 4.64 -33.07 -4.83
N GLU A 12 3.71 -34.02 -4.91
CA GLU A 12 2.48 -34.00 -4.10
C GLU A 12 2.76 -34.14 -2.60
N ILE A 13 3.76 -34.93 -2.23
CA ILE A 13 4.19 -35.09 -0.83
C ILE A 13 4.85 -33.80 -0.32
N ILE A 14 5.72 -33.15 -1.12
CA ILE A 14 6.32 -31.86 -0.77
C ILE A 14 5.23 -30.79 -0.60
N ASN A 15 4.32 -30.65 -1.56
CA ASN A 15 3.23 -29.67 -1.46
C ASN A 15 2.32 -29.93 -0.25
N LYS A 16 2.09 -31.20 0.11
CA LYS A 16 1.36 -31.55 1.35
C LYS A 16 2.16 -31.20 2.61
N LEU A 17 3.47 -31.43 2.61
CA LEU A 17 4.34 -31.10 3.73
C LEU A 17 4.44 -29.59 3.92
N ASP A 18 4.59 -28.82 2.85
CA ASP A 18 4.63 -27.35 2.87
C ASP A 18 3.29 -26.77 3.34
N GLY A 19 2.17 -27.31 2.85
CA GLY A 19 0.83 -26.97 3.34
C GLY A 19 0.64 -27.30 4.83
N ILE A 20 1.14 -28.44 5.31
CA ILE A 20 1.08 -28.83 6.73
C ILE A 20 1.99 -27.93 7.59
N VAL A 21 3.17 -27.55 7.10
CA VAL A 21 4.09 -26.62 7.79
C VAL A 21 3.49 -25.23 7.87
N PHE A 22 2.87 -24.73 6.78
CA PHE A 22 2.16 -23.46 6.76
C PHE A 22 0.98 -23.44 7.72
N ILE A 23 0.13 -24.48 7.70
CA ILE A 23 -0.99 -24.62 8.64
C ILE A 23 -0.48 -24.71 10.09
N LYS A 24 0.56 -25.51 10.35
CA LYS A 24 1.17 -25.60 11.70
C LYS A 24 1.77 -24.29 12.16
N ARG A 25 2.41 -23.50 11.28
CA ARG A 25 2.92 -22.16 11.62
C ARG A 25 1.77 -21.20 11.93
N ASN A 26 0.73 -21.18 11.10
CA ASN A 26 -0.46 -20.36 11.32
C ASN A 26 -1.14 -20.73 12.65
N CYS A 27 -1.22 -22.02 12.99
CA CYS A 27 -1.75 -22.50 14.28
C CYS A 27 -0.82 -22.20 15.46
N GLN A 28 0.50 -22.45 15.37
CA GLN A 28 1.45 -22.21 16.47
C GLN A 28 1.61 -20.72 16.80
N VAL A 29 1.57 -19.85 15.79
CA VAL A 29 1.61 -18.40 15.96
C VAL A 29 0.30 -17.90 16.60
N ASN A 30 -0.85 -18.48 16.23
CA ASN A 30 -2.14 -18.14 16.82
C ASN A 30 -2.32 -18.67 18.26
N GLU A 31 -1.84 -19.89 18.57
CA GLU A 31 -1.96 -20.51 19.90
C GLU A 31 -1.09 -19.81 20.96
N ARG A 32 0.11 -19.33 20.59
CA ARG A 32 0.96 -18.55 21.50
C ARG A 32 0.42 -17.13 21.77
N ARG A 33 -0.50 -16.64 20.94
CA ARG A 33 -1.01 -15.26 20.96
C ARG A 33 -2.49 -15.16 21.35
N HIS A 34 -2.94 -15.97 22.30
CA HIS A 34 -4.25 -15.84 22.97
C HIS A 34 -4.42 -14.56 23.82
N LEU A 35 -3.94 -13.42 23.31
CA LEU A 35 -4.50 -12.11 23.57
C LEU A 35 -5.34 -11.77 22.34
N LYS A 36 -6.67 -11.73 22.49
CA LYS A 36 -7.59 -11.19 21.48
C LYS A 36 -7.14 -9.77 21.09
N ASN A 37 -6.28 -9.68 20.08
CA ASN A 37 -5.89 -8.44 19.45
C ASN A 37 -7.03 -7.97 18.56
N ASN A 38 -8.06 -7.38 19.16
CA ASN A 38 -9.00 -6.53 18.45
C ASN A 38 -8.28 -5.22 18.10
N ALA A 39 -7.38 -5.29 17.11
CA ALA A 39 -6.53 -4.20 16.67
C ALA A 39 -7.27 -3.23 15.72
N HIS A 40 -8.43 -2.72 16.15
CA HIS A 40 -9.09 -1.59 15.49
C HIS A 40 -8.36 -0.26 15.76
N SER A 41 -7.13 -0.14 15.27
CA SER A 41 -6.39 1.13 15.24
C SER A 41 -5.36 1.13 14.13
N HIS A 42 -5.86 1.35 12.92
CA HIS A 42 -5.04 1.73 11.78
C HIS A 42 -4.32 3.05 12.10
N SER A 43 -3.04 2.95 12.41
CA SER A 43 -2.17 4.08 12.77
C SER A 43 -1.75 4.92 11.56
N MET A 44 -2.11 4.53 10.33
CA MET A 44 -1.67 5.20 9.09
C MET A 44 -2.66 6.24 8.52
N GLU A 45 -3.84 6.43 9.11
CA GLU A 45 -4.95 7.06 8.37
C GLU A 45 -5.62 8.23 9.09
N ILE A 46 -5.84 9.30 8.32
CA ILE A 46 -6.70 10.43 8.66
C ILE A 46 -7.84 10.34 7.66
N ASP A 47 -9.07 10.15 8.14
CA ASP A 47 -10.27 10.03 7.31
C ASP A 47 -10.49 11.32 6.52
N TRP A 48 -10.55 11.23 5.19
CA TRP A 48 -11.10 12.30 4.35
C TRP A 48 -12.51 11.90 3.91
N LYS A 49 -13.50 12.67 4.36
CA LYS A 49 -14.82 12.75 3.70
C LYS A 49 -14.81 14.05 2.91
N LYS A 50 -14.91 13.97 1.58
CA LYS A 50 -15.46 15.10 0.80
C LYS A 50 -16.97 15.09 1.00
N ASN A 51 -17.59 16.26 1.11
CA ASN A 51 -19.02 16.47 1.35
C ASN A 51 -19.93 16.09 0.16
N GLU A 52 -19.53 15.09 -0.64
CA GLU A 52 -20.36 14.47 -1.65
C GLU A 52 -20.39 12.98 -1.33
N THR A 53 -21.52 12.53 -0.77
CA THR A 53 -21.74 11.15 -0.37
C THR A 53 -21.88 10.27 -1.61
N ILE A 54 -20.78 9.99 -2.30
CA ILE A 54 -20.76 8.95 -3.34
C ILE A 54 -20.87 7.62 -2.59
N VAL A 55 -22.05 7.02 -2.67
CA VAL A 55 -22.33 5.68 -2.12
C VAL A 55 -21.26 4.73 -2.63
N PRO A 56 -20.58 3.95 -1.77
CA PRO A 56 -19.59 2.98 -2.22
C PRO A 56 -20.22 2.05 -3.24
N ASN A 57 -19.62 1.92 -4.43
CA ASN A 57 -19.90 0.77 -5.29
C ASN A 57 -19.55 -0.49 -4.47
N LEU A 58 -20.50 -1.43 -4.35
CA LEU A 58 -20.37 -2.63 -3.54
C LEU A 58 -19.08 -3.40 -3.85
N GLU A 59 -18.71 -3.50 -5.12
CA GLU A 59 -17.46 -4.16 -5.55
C GLU A 59 -16.20 -3.43 -5.06
N SER A 60 -16.18 -2.10 -5.16
CA SER A 60 -15.07 -1.28 -4.62
C SER A 60 -14.95 -1.44 -3.11
N TYR A 61 -16.09 -1.54 -2.42
CA TYR A 61 -16.14 -1.72 -0.98
C TYR A 61 -15.62 -3.09 -0.57
N GLU A 62 -16.04 -4.16 -1.24
CA GLU A 62 -15.56 -5.52 -1.00
C GLU A 62 -14.05 -5.63 -1.22
N LEU A 63 -13.52 -5.08 -2.32
CA LEU A 63 -12.08 -5.05 -2.58
C LEU A 63 -11.31 -4.27 -1.50
N ALA A 64 -11.78 -3.08 -1.15
CA ALA A 64 -11.12 -2.23 -0.17
C ALA A 64 -11.12 -2.83 1.24
N THR A 65 -12.23 -3.47 1.63
CA THR A 65 -12.36 -4.12 2.94
C THR A 65 -11.64 -5.46 2.99
N SER A 66 -11.35 -6.06 1.83
CA SER A 66 -10.60 -7.31 1.71
C SER A 66 -9.08 -7.11 1.64
N MET A 67 -8.56 -5.91 1.88
CA MET A 67 -7.11 -5.69 1.95
C MET A 67 -6.50 -6.35 3.19
N MET A 68 -5.31 -6.90 3.02
CA MET A 68 -4.50 -7.48 4.10
C MET A 68 -3.90 -6.37 4.95
N ASN A 69 -3.92 -6.49 6.26
CA ASN A 69 -3.41 -5.49 7.19
C ASN A 69 -2.28 -6.06 8.03
N SER A 70 -1.28 -5.21 8.29
CA SER A 70 -0.17 -5.59 9.16
C SER A 70 -0.53 -5.47 10.64
N GLU A 71 -0.04 -6.43 11.42
CA GLU A 71 -0.01 -6.32 12.87
C GLU A 71 1.26 -5.61 13.35
N TRP A 72 1.25 -5.03 14.55
CA TRP A 72 2.49 -4.54 15.15
C TRP A 72 3.41 -5.70 15.49
N MET A 73 4.70 -5.60 15.15
CA MET A 73 5.68 -6.58 15.59
C MET A 73 5.99 -6.37 17.08
N LEU A 74 5.33 -7.15 17.95
CA LEU A 74 5.57 -7.10 19.39
C LEU A 74 6.71 -8.03 19.83
N GLU A 75 6.98 -9.07 19.04
CA GLU A 75 8.01 -10.07 19.27
C GLU A 75 8.70 -10.36 17.93
N LYS A 76 10.03 -10.46 17.96
CA LYS A 76 10.86 -10.78 16.81
C LYS A 76 10.65 -12.24 16.37
N PRO A 77 10.19 -12.52 15.14
CA PRO A 77 10.20 -13.87 14.59
C PRO A 77 11.63 -14.45 14.56
N GLU A 78 11.80 -15.73 14.87
CA GLU A 78 13.13 -16.39 14.90
C GLU A 78 13.86 -16.29 13.55
N ASP A 79 13.11 -16.38 12.45
CA ASP A 79 13.61 -16.34 11.07
C ASP A 79 13.42 -14.99 10.40
N ILE A 80 13.21 -13.90 11.15
CA ILE A 80 12.91 -12.56 10.61
C ILE A 80 13.92 -12.07 9.56
N GLU A 81 15.18 -12.52 9.65
CA GLU A 81 16.25 -12.21 8.70
C GLU A 81 15.90 -12.64 7.26
N ASN A 82 15.09 -13.69 7.13
CA ASN A 82 14.62 -14.23 5.86
C ASN A 82 13.35 -13.57 5.33
N TRP A 83 12.71 -12.70 6.12
CA TRP A 83 11.48 -12.02 5.72
C TRP A 83 11.80 -10.86 4.77
N ILE A 84 10.78 -10.45 4.02
CA ILE A 84 10.89 -9.34 3.07
C ILE A 84 10.47 -8.05 3.77
N ALA A 85 11.41 -7.13 3.91
CA ALA A 85 11.14 -5.79 4.41
C ALA A 85 10.70 -4.88 3.25
N VAL A 86 9.59 -4.18 3.42
CA VAL A 86 9.03 -3.21 2.46
C VAL A 86 8.98 -1.83 3.14
N LEU A 87 9.78 -0.90 2.61
CA LEU A 87 9.84 0.48 3.09
C LEU A 87 8.56 1.21 2.65
N CYS A 88 7.82 1.75 3.61
CA CYS A 88 6.54 2.40 3.38
C CYS A 88 6.64 3.91 3.55
N PRO A 89 6.45 4.72 2.49
CA PRO A 89 6.53 6.17 2.60
C PRO A 89 5.37 6.75 3.39
N GLU A 90 5.51 7.98 3.87
CA GLU A 90 4.38 8.75 4.35
C GLU A 90 3.31 8.88 3.24
N GLY A 91 2.04 8.75 3.63
CA GLY A 91 0.94 8.81 2.69
C GLY A 91 -0.35 8.26 3.27
N LYS A 92 -1.29 7.93 2.37
CA LYS A 92 -2.51 7.20 2.72
C LYS A 92 -2.60 5.92 1.93
N ARG A 93 -2.80 4.82 2.65
CA ARG A 93 -3.06 3.52 2.05
C ARG A 93 -4.40 3.54 1.31
N CYS A 94 -4.44 2.92 0.14
CA CYS A 94 -5.60 2.86 -0.72
C CYS A 94 -5.52 1.65 -1.64
N CYS A 95 -6.68 1.14 -2.03
CA CYS A 95 -6.81 0.16 -3.10
C CYS A 95 -6.91 0.92 -4.43
N VAL A 96 -6.09 0.57 -5.41
CA VAL A 96 -6.16 1.11 -6.77
C VAL A 96 -6.79 0.07 -7.69
N ILE A 97 -7.78 0.48 -8.47
CA ILE A 97 -8.56 -0.39 -9.35
C ILE A 97 -8.54 0.22 -10.76
N ALA A 98 -7.88 -0.44 -11.70
CA ALA A 98 -7.90 -0.10 -13.12
C ALA A 98 -8.82 -1.06 -13.88
N GLN A 99 -9.89 -0.52 -14.46
CA GLN A 99 -10.96 -1.28 -15.11
C GLN A 99 -11.76 -0.34 -16.03
N ASP A 100 -12.32 -0.88 -17.12
CA ASP A 100 -13.22 -0.13 -18.01
C ASP A 100 -12.64 1.21 -18.52
N ASN A 101 -11.36 1.18 -18.91
CA ASN A 101 -10.60 2.33 -19.44
C ASN A 101 -10.44 3.49 -18.45
N LYS A 102 -10.52 3.21 -17.15
CA LYS A 102 -10.36 4.20 -16.08
C LYS A 102 -9.69 3.58 -14.87
N THR A 103 -9.01 4.40 -14.09
CA THR A 103 -8.46 4.01 -12.79
C THR A 103 -9.17 4.78 -11.69
N LYS A 104 -9.51 4.09 -10.61
CA LYS A 104 -10.02 4.70 -9.38
C LYS A 104 -9.16 4.26 -8.21
N SER A 105 -8.93 5.17 -7.27
CA SER A 105 -8.38 4.80 -5.96
C SER A 105 -9.47 4.90 -4.91
N VAL A 106 -9.52 3.92 -4.01
CA VAL A 106 -10.51 3.84 -2.95
C VAL A 106 -9.81 3.67 -1.60
N ASN A 107 -10.32 4.33 -0.57
CA ASN A 107 -9.82 4.11 0.79
C ASN A 107 -10.32 2.75 1.32
N LYS A 108 -9.83 2.33 2.50
CA LYS A 108 -10.23 1.06 3.14
C LYS A 108 -11.73 0.90 3.42
N TYR A 109 -12.51 1.99 3.40
CA TYR A 109 -13.96 1.97 3.59
C TYR A 109 -14.71 1.94 2.26
N GLY A 110 -14.01 1.69 1.13
CA GLY A 110 -14.59 1.66 -0.20
C GLY A 110 -14.96 3.03 -0.77
N THR A 111 -14.63 4.13 -0.08
CA THR A 111 -14.92 5.48 -0.59
C THR A 111 -13.89 5.86 -1.64
N SER A 112 -14.36 6.28 -2.82
CA SER A 112 -13.48 6.73 -3.90
C SER A 112 -12.75 8.02 -3.51
N LEU A 113 -11.43 8.02 -3.67
CA LEU A 113 -10.57 9.18 -3.47
C LEU A 113 -10.37 9.93 -4.79
N PHE A 114 -9.93 9.21 -5.83
CA PHE A 114 -9.63 9.78 -7.14
C PHE A 114 -10.15 8.91 -8.28
N HIS A 115 -10.30 9.54 -9.44
CA HIS A 115 -10.67 8.94 -10.72
C HIS A 115 -9.74 9.53 -11.78
N PHE A 116 -8.96 8.69 -12.46
CA PHE A 116 -7.89 9.16 -13.34
C PHE A 116 -7.49 8.11 -14.39
N PRO A 117 -6.89 8.50 -15.52
CA PRO A 117 -6.23 7.57 -16.43
C PRO A 117 -4.90 7.07 -15.85
N SER A 118 -4.63 5.78 -15.99
CA SER A 118 -3.32 5.18 -15.75
C SER A 118 -2.91 4.26 -16.90
N LEU A 119 -1.63 3.92 -16.94
CA LEU A 119 -1.08 3.00 -17.95
C LEU A 119 -1.31 1.52 -17.63
N PHE A 120 -1.96 1.19 -16.51
CA PHE A 120 -2.35 -0.18 -16.26
C PHE A 120 -3.32 -0.69 -17.32
N PRO A 121 -3.37 -2.00 -17.58
CA PRO A 121 -4.36 -2.56 -18.49
C PRO A 121 -5.78 -2.15 -18.09
N TYR A 122 -6.55 -1.66 -19.07
CA TYR A 122 -7.90 -1.08 -18.87
C TYR A 122 -7.93 0.13 -17.92
N GLY A 123 -6.80 0.77 -17.63
CA GLY A 123 -6.69 1.95 -16.76
C GLY A 123 -6.87 3.29 -17.47
N CYS A 124 -6.80 3.32 -18.80
CA CYS A 124 -7.06 4.48 -19.65
C CYS A 124 -7.67 4.05 -21.01
N HIS A 125 -8.27 5.01 -21.73
CA HIS A 125 -8.82 4.74 -23.05
C HIS A 125 -7.71 4.54 -24.09
N LEU A 126 -7.73 3.38 -24.74
CA LEU A 126 -6.89 3.05 -25.89
C LEU A 126 -7.78 2.58 -27.05
N PRO A 127 -7.47 2.94 -28.32
CA PRO A 127 -8.34 2.67 -29.48
C PRO A 127 -8.76 1.21 -29.63
N ASN A 128 -7.92 0.27 -29.19
CA ASN A 128 -8.13 -1.17 -29.34
C ASN A 128 -8.56 -1.87 -28.03
N ASN A 129 -8.81 -1.12 -26.95
CA ASN A 129 -9.28 -1.68 -25.68
C ASN A 129 -10.79 -1.52 -25.54
N CYS A 130 -11.52 -2.59 -25.85
CA CYS A 130 -12.93 -2.70 -25.46
C CYS A 130 -13.02 -2.79 -23.93
N PRO A 131 -13.85 -1.95 -23.26
CA PRO A 131 -14.14 -2.09 -21.85
C PRO A 131 -14.52 -3.52 -21.49
N SER A 132 -14.08 -4.00 -20.33
CA SER A 132 -14.36 -5.36 -19.89
C SER A 132 -14.42 -5.39 -18.37
N HIS A 133 -15.62 -5.62 -17.85
CA HIS A 133 -15.84 -5.81 -16.42
C HIS A 133 -15.09 -7.01 -15.84
N ARG A 134 -14.66 -7.97 -16.69
CA ARG A 134 -13.92 -9.17 -16.26
C ARG A 134 -12.41 -8.99 -16.18
N LYS A 135 -11.88 -7.90 -16.74
CA LYS A 135 -10.44 -7.65 -16.80
C LYS A 135 -10.12 -6.37 -16.05
N ARG A 136 -9.70 -6.54 -14.80
CA ARG A 136 -9.27 -5.44 -13.93
C ARG A 136 -7.90 -5.72 -13.35
N THR A 137 -7.25 -4.64 -12.94
CA THR A 137 -6.02 -4.68 -12.15
C THR A 137 -6.32 -4.05 -10.79
N VAL A 138 -6.00 -4.76 -9.71
CA VAL A 138 -6.24 -4.33 -8.33
C VAL A 138 -4.91 -4.37 -7.57
N LEU A 139 -4.52 -3.21 -7.04
CA LEU A 139 -3.25 -3.00 -6.34
C LEU A 139 -3.49 -2.44 -4.94
N ASP A 140 -2.61 -2.82 -4.02
CA ASP A 140 -2.51 -2.24 -2.68
C ASP A 140 -1.41 -1.18 -2.70
N CYS A 141 -1.77 0.08 -2.44
CA CYS A 141 -0.90 1.22 -2.66
C CYS A 141 -0.89 2.18 -1.47
N ILE A 142 0.18 2.96 -1.36
CA ILE A 142 0.25 4.19 -0.56
C ILE A 142 0.28 5.39 -1.51
N TYR A 143 -0.68 6.28 -1.40
CA TYR A 143 -0.67 7.55 -2.12
C TYR A 143 0.04 8.63 -1.29
N ASN A 144 1.10 9.21 -1.85
CA ASN A 144 1.77 10.37 -1.27
C ASN A 144 1.16 11.67 -1.82
N PHE A 145 0.67 12.52 -0.93
CA PHE A 145 -0.05 13.75 -1.30
C PHE A 145 0.88 14.90 -1.70
N LYS A 146 2.11 14.92 -1.16
CA LYS A 146 3.09 15.97 -1.42
C LYS A 146 3.53 15.89 -2.88
N ILE A 147 3.91 14.70 -3.34
CA ILE A 147 4.44 14.47 -4.69
C ILE A 147 3.42 13.89 -5.67
N LYS A 148 2.17 13.64 -5.24
CA LYS A 148 1.08 13.09 -6.06
C LYS A 148 1.49 11.82 -6.82
N LYS A 149 2.06 10.86 -6.08
CA LYS A 149 2.58 9.58 -6.58
C LYS A 149 2.00 8.42 -5.79
N PHE A 150 1.78 7.29 -6.44
CA PHE A 150 1.41 6.03 -5.80
C PHE A 150 2.63 5.13 -5.64
N TYR A 151 2.81 4.62 -4.43
CA TYR A 151 3.77 3.56 -4.13
C TYR A 151 3.03 2.24 -3.99
N ILE A 152 3.36 1.26 -4.82
CA ILE A 152 2.71 -0.05 -4.83
C ILE A 152 3.34 -0.91 -3.74
N LEU A 153 2.53 -1.33 -2.78
CA LEU A 153 2.89 -2.31 -1.77
C LEU A 153 2.77 -3.71 -2.36
N ASP A 154 1.61 -4.00 -2.95
CA ASP A 154 1.22 -5.36 -3.32
C ASP A 154 0.30 -5.43 -4.53
N ILE A 155 0.17 -6.63 -5.09
CA ILE A 155 -0.73 -6.98 -6.17
C ILE A 155 -1.81 -7.95 -5.66
N ILE A 156 -3.07 -7.59 -5.89
CA ILE A 156 -4.22 -8.40 -5.50
C ILE A 156 -4.77 -9.12 -6.73
N GLU A 157 -4.89 -8.40 -7.84
CA GLU A 157 -5.42 -8.94 -9.09
C GLU A 157 -4.72 -8.30 -10.29
N TRP A 158 -4.42 -9.09 -11.32
CA TRP A 158 -3.89 -8.60 -12.58
C TRP A 158 -4.66 -9.17 -13.76
N MET A 159 -5.24 -8.30 -14.57
CA MET A 159 -5.98 -8.69 -15.78
C MET A 159 -7.11 -9.71 -15.54
N GLY A 160 -7.81 -9.62 -14.41
CA GLY A 160 -8.88 -10.55 -14.05
C GLY A 160 -8.42 -11.81 -13.31
N VAL A 161 -7.11 -12.00 -13.11
CA VAL A 161 -6.56 -13.15 -12.39
C VAL A 161 -6.22 -12.73 -10.96
N PRO A 162 -6.83 -13.35 -9.92
CA PRO A 162 -6.47 -13.08 -8.54
C PRO A 162 -5.10 -13.69 -8.24
N TYR A 163 -4.26 -12.92 -7.55
CA TYR A 163 -2.93 -13.36 -7.10
C TYR A 163 -2.90 -13.67 -5.61
N THR A 164 -4.03 -13.59 -4.92
CA THR A 164 -4.13 -13.73 -3.46
C THR A 164 -3.64 -15.07 -2.92
N ASP A 165 -3.78 -16.13 -3.72
CA ASP A 165 -3.39 -17.50 -3.36
C ASP A 165 -1.90 -17.80 -3.61
N PHE A 166 -1.14 -16.81 -4.09
CA PHE A 166 0.31 -16.93 -4.26
C PHE A 166 1.07 -16.29 -3.11
N ASP A 167 2.25 -16.85 -2.86
CA ASP A 167 3.22 -16.37 -1.88
C ASP A 167 3.67 -14.93 -2.14
N ALA A 168 3.99 -14.20 -1.08
CA ALA A 168 4.43 -12.80 -1.14
C ALA A 168 5.64 -12.61 -2.05
N GLU A 169 6.62 -13.52 -1.98
CA GLU A 169 7.80 -13.47 -2.83
C GLU A 169 7.43 -13.50 -4.32
N PHE A 170 6.53 -14.41 -4.72
CA PHE A 170 6.04 -14.48 -6.10
C PHE A 170 5.25 -13.23 -6.48
N ARG A 171 4.31 -12.78 -5.64
CA ARG A 171 3.51 -11.57 -5.89
C ARG A 171 4.41 -10.35 -6.12
N PHE A 172 5.45 -10.21 -5.31
CA PHE A 172 6.41 -9.12 -5.38
C PHE A 172 7.27 -9.18 -6.64
N TYR A 173 7.79 -10.36 -6.99
CA TYR A 173 8.49 -10.58 -8.25
C TYR A 173 7.59 -10.25 -9.45
N PHE A 174 6.35 -10.74 -9.43
CA PHE A 174 5.42 -10.59 -10.54
C PHE A 174 5.06 -9.12 -10.80
N ILE A 175 4.70 -8.35 -9.77
CA ILE A 175 4.38 -6.93 -9.95
C ILE A 175 5.60 -6.13 -10.41
N GLN A 176 6.80 -6.43 -9.90
CA GLN A 176 8.04 -5.81 -10.37
C GLN A 176 8.28 -6.08 -11.87
N SER A 177 8.09 -7.33 -12.31
CA SER A 177 8.17 -7.70 -13.74
C SER A 177 7.15 -6.91 -14.55
N LYS A 178 5.90 -6.83 -14.09
CA LYS A 178 4.84 -6.12 -14.82
C LYS A 178 5.03 -4.62 -14.91
N LEU A 179 5.56 -3.98 -13.87
CA LEU A 179 5.91 -2.56 -13.96
C LEU A 179 7.05 -2.30 -14.95
N SER A 180 8.02 -3.22 -15.05
CA SER A 180 9.12 -3.09 -16.03
C SER A 180 8.65 -3.19 -17.49
N GLU A 181 7.50 -3.84 -17.73
CA GLU A 181 6.88 -3.97 -19.05
C GLU A 181 6.05 -2.73 -19.47
N ILE A 182 5.86 -1.74 -18.59
CA ILE A 182 5.01 -0.55 -18.84
C ILE A 182 5.87 0.73 -18.85
N PRO A 183 6.32 1.18 -20.04
CA PRO A 183 7.12 2.41 -20.16
C PRO A 183 6.37 3.65 -19.66
N GLY A 184 7.06 4.51 -18.89
CA GLY A 184 6.50 5.76 -18.38
C GLY A 184 5.49 5.61 -17.24
N ILE A 185 5.35 4.40 -16.65
CA ILE A 185 4.45 4.17 -15.51
C ILE A 185 4.83 5.01 -14.28
N ASN A 186 6.13 5.32 -14.13
CA ASN A 186 6.71 6.17 -13.10
C ASN A 186 6.78 7.66 -13.49
N GLU A 187 6.20 8.05 -14.62
CA GLU A 187 6.20 9.41 -15.14
C GLU A 187 4.77 9.94 -15.33
N LYS A 188 4.62 11.25 -15.19
CA LYS A 188 3.32 11.90 -15.41
C LYS A 188 3.11 12.11 -16.91
N SER A 189 1.94 11.72 -17.41
CA SER A 189 1.53 11.97 -18.80
C SER A 189 0.01 12.15 -18.92
N LEU A 190 -0.48 12.47 -20.12
CA LEU A 190 -1.92 12.56 -20.38
C LEU A 190 -2.66 11.23 -20.12
N LYS A 191 -1.98 10.10 -20.32
CA LYS A 191 -2.53 8.75 -20.07
C LYS A 191 -2.14 8.19 -18.70
N ASN A 192 -1.31 8.92 -17.94
CA ASN A 192 -0.85 8.54 -16.60
C ASN A 192 -0.86 9.76 -15.68
N THR A 193 -2.01 10.07 -15.08
CA THR A 193 -2.15 11.29 -14.27
C THR A 193 -1.26 11.28 -13.03
N TYR A 194 -1.10 10.11 -12.41
CA TYR A 194 -0.30 9.90 -11.22
C TYR A 194 0.76 8.83 -11.51
N PRO A 195 2.05 9.13 -11.31
CA PRO A 195 3.10 8.13 -11.38
C PRO A 195 2.89 6.98 -10.38
N PHE A 196 3.30 5.78 -10.77
CA PHE A 196 3.37 4.60 -9.92
C PHE A 196 4.81 4.11 -9.81
N GLU A 197 5.21 3.78 -8.59
CA GLU A 197 6.53 3.25 -8.27
C GLU A 197 6.38 2.08 -7.31
N LEU A 198 7.23 1.06 -7.41
CA LEU A 198 7.19 -0.03 -6.44
C LEU A 198 7.79 0.45 -5.12
N ALA A 199 7.13 0.15 -3.99
CA ALA A 199 7.72 0.41 -2.69
C ALA A 199 9.04 -0.38 -2.55
N PRO A 200 10.17 0.27 -2.16
CA PRO A 200 11.46 -0.39 -2.02
C PRO A 200 11.35 -1.58 -1.08
N ARG A 201 11.91 -2.72 -1.50
CA ARG A 201 11.83 -3.97 -0.77
C ARG A 201 13.13 -4.75 -0.87
N MET A 202 13.48 -5.45 0.20
CA MET A 202 14.73 -6.21 0.32
C MET A 202 14.58 -7.31 1.38
N ARG A 203 15.55 -8.23 1.44
CA ARG A 203 15.60 -9.16 2.58
C ARG A 203 15.89 -8.36 3.85
N THR A 204 15.32 -8.80 4.97
CA THR A 204 15.47 -8.07 6.24
C THR A 204 16.93 -8.07 6.72
N SER A 205 17.71 -9.10 6.38
CA SER A 205 19.17 -9.09 6.58
C SER A 205 19.87 -7.92 5.87
N GLU A 206 19.39 -7.51 4.70
CA GLU A 206 19.93 -6.40 3.89
C GLU A 206 19.42 -5.05 4.39
N LEU A 207 18.21 -5.02 4.97
CA LEU A 207 17.60 -3.82 5.54
C LEU A 207 18.51 -3.13 6.54
N TYR A 208 19.16 -3.86 7.45
CA TYR A 208 19.94 -3.21 8.51
C TYR A 208 21.13 -2.43 7.97
N ILE A 209 21.82 -2.99 6.98
CA ILE A 209 22.92 -2.30 6.28
C ILE A 209 22.35 -1.04 5.61
N HIS A 210 21.23 -1.19 4.91
CA HIS A 210 20.55 -0.09 4.24
C HIS A 210 20.14 1.05 5.20
N LEU A 211 19.66 0.72 6.40
CA LEU A 211 19.26 1.69 7.42
C LEU A 211 20.45 2.39 8.09
N MET A 212 21.61 1.76 8.13
CA MET A 212 22.85 2.35 8.64
C MET A 212 23.48 3.31 7.63
N GLU A 213 23.49 2.91 6.36
CA GLU A 213 24.22 3.61 5.28
C GLU A 213 23.43 4.77 4.65
N LYS A 214 22.09 4.70 4.65
CA LYS A 214 21.24 5.69 3.99
C LYS A 214 20.36 6.44 4.96
N ASN A 215 20.16 7.72 4.66
CA ASN A 215 19.32 8.63 5.45
C ASN A 215 18.07 9.07 4.67
N GLN A 216 17.99 8.70 3.38
CA GLN A 216 16.88 8.98 2.48
C GLN A 216 16.57 7.74 1.66
N TYR A 217 15.31 7.32 1.66
CA TYR A 217 14.85 6.06 1.05
C TYR A 217 13.96 6.25 -0.17
N PHE A 218 13.47 7.47 -0.37
CA PHE A 218 12.58 7.84 -1.46
C PHE A 218 13.10 9.10 -2.13
N HIS A 219 12.81 9.23 -3.42
CA HIS A 219 13.06 10.47 -4.17
C HIS A 219 12.21 11.62 -3.61
N ASP A 220 12.58 12.86 -3.98
CA ASP A 220 11.80 14.07 -3.70
C ASP A 220 11.51 14.33 -2.21
N HIS A 221 12.44 13.91 -1.32
CA HIS A 221 12.37 14.10 0.13
C HIS A 221 11.10 13.53 0.79
N VAL A 222 10.53 12.46 0.23
CA VAL A 222 9.43 11.74 0.86
C VAL A 222 9.93 11.02 2.11
N GLU A 223 9.26 11.25 3.24
CA GLU A 223 9.62 10.64 4.52
C GLU A 223 9.25 9.15 4.57
N LEU A 224 10.04 8.37 5.32
CA LEU A 224 9.75 6.97 5.60
C LEU A 224 8.78 6.88 6.79
N ASP A 225 7.56 6.39 6.57
CA ASP A 225 6.59 6.24 7.65
C ASP A 225 6.94 5.04 8.53
N GLY A 226 7.33 3.92 7.92
CA GLY A 226 7.71 2.71 8.62
C GLY A 226 7.93 1.54 7.65
N ILE A 227 7.98 0.33 8.20
CA ILE A 227 8.42 -0.85 7.47
C ILE A 227 7.44 -1.98 7.71
N ASN A 228 6.92 -2.55 6.62
CA ASN A 228 6.20 -3.82 6.66
C ASN A 228 7.19 -4.98 6.47
N PHE A 229 7.05 -6.04 7.25
CA PHE A 229 7.82 -7.27 7.18
C PHE A 229 6.88 -8.39 6.77
N TYR A 230 7.07 -8.91 5.56
CA TYR A 230 6.27 -9.99 4.99
C TYR A 230 7.00 -11.31 5.14
N TYR A 231 6.30 -12.33 5.65
CA TYR A 231 6.78 -13.70 5.54
C TYR A 231 6.78 -14.10 4.05
N PRO A 232 7.88 -14.62 3.48
CA PRO A 232 8.00 -14.80 2.03
C PRO A 232 6.91 -15.70 1.43
N GLU A 233 6.55 -16.77 2.12
CA GLU A 233 5.53 -17.74 1.71
C GLU A 233 4.11 -17.38 2.20
N SER A 234 3.85 -16.10 2.52
CA SER A 234 2.52 -15.67 2.94
C SER A 234 1.60 -15.37 1.74
N MET A 235 0.41 -15.98 1.75
CA MET A 235 -0.70 -15.61 0.88
C MET A 235 -1.24 -14.21 1.24
N TYR A 236 -1.89 -13.54 0.29
CA TYR A 236 -2.59 -12.28 0.56
C TYR A 236 -3.96 -12.57 1.19
N THR A 237 -4.02 -12.54 2.52
CA THR A 237 -5.25 -12.84 3.28
C THR A 237 -5.93 -11.56 3.75
N PRO A 238 -7.23 -11.36 3.45
CA PRO A 238 -8.00 -10.22 3.96
C PRO A 238 -7.95 -10.05 5.48
N GLY A 239 -7.83 -8.81 5.95
CA GLY A 239 -7.80 -8.48 7.37
C GLY A 239 -6.42 -8.54 8.01
N ASP A 240 -6.36 -8.47 9.33
CA ASP A 240 -5.10 -8.47 10.09
C ASP A 240 -4.38 -9.81 9.92
N SER A 241 -3.09 -9.77 9.57
CA SER A 241 -2.29 -10.96 9.32
C SER A 241 -1.03 -10.98 10.19
N PRO A 242 -0.79 -12.06 10.96
CA PRO A 242 0.44 -12.20 11.74
C PRO A 242 1.68 -12.48 10.87
N LEU A 243 1.48 -12.71 9.56
CA LEU A 243 2.52 -12.94 8.56
C LEU A 243 2.93 -11.65 7.83
N MET A 244 2.33 -10.51 8.20
CA MET A 244 2.73 -9.18 7.77
C MET A 244 2.80 -8.29 8.99
N LEU A 245 4.02 -7.93 9.39
CA LEU A 245 4.27 -7.22 10.63
C LEU A 245 4.74 -5.79 10.35
N TRP A 246 4.48 -4.86 11.26
CA TRP A 246 4.77 -3.45 11.10
C TRP A 246 5.63 -2.92 12.25
N LEU A 247 6.63 -2.12 11.89
CA LEU A 247 7.40 -1.31 12.82
C LEU A 247 7.61 0.11 12.29
N LYS A 248 7.70 1.06 13.22
CA LYS A 248 8.35 2.34 12.95
C LYS A 248 9.87 2.15 13.04
N ILE A 249 10.63 2.96 12.31
CA ILE A 249 12.10 2.86 12.25
C ILE A 249 12.72 2.89 13.65
N PHE A 250 12.30 3.84 14.50
CA PHE A 250 12.82 3.98 15.87
C PHE A 250 12.48 2.81 16.80
N MET A 251 11.64 1.85 16.38
CA MET A 251 11.34 0.63 17.15
C MET A 251 12.28 -0.52 16.79
N ILE A 252 13.06 -0.43 15.72
CA ILE A 252 13.98 -1.50 15.28
C ILE A 252 15.02 -1.83 16.35
N PRO A 253 15.68 -0.86 17.01
CA PRO A 253 16.62 -1.18 18.09
C PRO A 253 15.98 -1.92 19.26
N GLU A 254 14.75 -1.56 19.62
CA GLU A 254 14.00 -2.19 20.72
C GLU A 254 13.58 -3.63 20.39
N ILE A 255 13.00 -3.86 19.22
CA ILE A 255 12.34 -5.13 18.87
C ILE A 255 13.28 -6.10 18.16
N LEU A 256 14.07 -5.62 17.21
CA LEU A 256 14.96 -6.48 16.40
C LEU A 256 16.36 -6.62 16.99
N HIS A 257 16.70 -5.78 17.97
CA HIS A 257 18.03 -5.67 18.58
C HIS A 257 19.12 -5.38 17.54
N LYS A 258 18.82 -4.46 16.62
CA LYS A 258 19.71 -4.03 15.54
C LYS A 258 19.88 -2.51 15.57
N PRO A 259 21.09 -2.00 15.34
CA PRO A 259 21.31 -0.56 15.31
C PRO A 259 20.64 0.05 14.07
N ILE A 260 20.33 1.34 14.18
CA ILE A 260 19.93 2.21 13.06
C ILE A 260 20.85 3.44 13.11
N ASN A 261 20.88 4.22 12.03
CA ASN A 261 21.64 5.47 12.00
C ASN A 261 21.15 6.45 13.09
N ASP A 262 22.07 7.00 13.90
CA ASP A 262 21.75 7.91 15.01
C ASP A 262 20.91 9.13 14.58
N GLN A 263 21.15 9.66 13.37
CA GLN A 263 20.38 10.79 12.84
C GLN A 263 18.92 10.40 12.57
N LEU A 264 18.68 9.18 12.08
CA LEU A 264 17.33 8.67 11.88
C LEU A 264 16.63 8.41 13.21
N GLU A 265 17.36 7.88 14.18
CA GLU A 265 16.79 7.69 15.51
C GLU A 265 16.33 9.02 16.11
N GLN A 266 17.19 10.05 16.08
CA GLN A 266 16.83 11.38 16.59
C GLN A 266 15.67 12.04 15.82
N LEU A 267 15.64 11.87 14.49
CA LEU A 267 14.61 12.47 13.64
C LEU A 267 13.22 11.84 13.85
N TYR A 268 13.15 10.50 13.91
CA TYR A 268 11.88 9.79 13.90
C TYR A 268 11.37 9.41 15.30
N ARG A 269 12.25 9.32 16.32
CA ARG A 269 11.86 8.92 17.68
C ARG A 269 11.09 10.05 18.37
N PRO A 270 9.81 9.83 18.75
CA PRO A 270 9.07 10.82 19.52
C PRO A 270 9.72 11.06 20.89
N SER A 271 9.76 12.31 21.35
CA SER A 271 10.33 12.65 22.66
C SER A 271 9.66 11.96 23.85
N ASN A 272 8.38 11.60 23.70
CA ASN A 272 7.59 10.89 24.70
C ASN A 272 7.54 9.37 24.47
N TYR A 273 8.43 8.82 23.63
CA TYR A 273 8.49 7.39 23.38
C TYR A 273 9.17 6.66 24.54
N VAL A 274 8.41 5.79 25.21
CA VAL A 274 8.90 4.96 26.32
C VAL A 274 9.19 3.54 25.83
N ASN A 275 8.18 2.89 25.25
CA ASN A 275 8.25 1.56 24.68
C ASN A 275 7.14 1.37 23.63
N ILE A 276 7.21 0.27 22.89
CA ILE A 276 6.24 -0.04 21.83
C ILE A 276 4.81 -0.13 22.35
N PHE A 277 4.59 -0.72 23.53
CA PHE A 277 3.25 -0.96 24.08
C PHE A 277 2.54 0.34 24.40
N GLU A 278 3.22 1.26 25.09
CA GLU A 278 2.69 2.58 25.41
C GLU A 278 2.45 3.41 24.15
N TYR A 279 3.37 3.35 23.20
CA TYR A 279 3.20 4.04 21.92
C TYR A 279 1.93 3.56 21.20
N ILE A 280 1.74 2.25 21.06
CA ILE A 280 0.56 1.64 20.44
C ILE A 280 -0.72 2.01 21.19
N GLN A 281 -0.71 2.01 22.53
CA GLN A 281 -1.88 2.41 23.31
C GLN A 281 -2.21 3.90 23.13
N ASN A 282 -1.20 4.75 23.06
CA ASN A 282 -1.37 6.20 22.91
C ASN A 282 -1.86 6.57 21.51
N THR A 283 -1.36 5.92 20.44
CA THR A 283 -1.87 6.09 19.08
C THR A 283 -3.33 5.64 18.97
N LYS A 284 -3.69 4.49 19.58
CA LYS A 284 -5.07 4.00 19.72
C LYS A 284 -5.99 5.01 20.41
N LYS A 285 -5.54 5.64 21.50
CA LYS A 285 -6.32 6.65 22.23
C LYS A 285 -6.51 7.92 21.41
N LYS A 286 -5.45 8.39 20.73
CA LYS A 286 -5.50 9.58 19.85
C LYS A 286 -6.47 9.38 18.69
N SER A 287 -6.41 8.25 17.99
CA SER A 287 -7.30 7.95 16.86
C SER A 287 -8.78 7.91 17.29
N ARG A 288 -9.09 7.28 18.43
CA ARG A 288 -10.44 7.27 19.02
C ARG A 288 -10.95 8.68 19.37
N LYS A 289 -10.10 9.53 19.96
CA LYS A 289 -10.45 10.93 20.27
C LYS A 289 -10.75 11.73 18.99
N ASN A 290 -9.95 11.55 17.94
CA ASN A 290 -10.15 12.25 16.67
C ASN A 290 -11.45 11.83 15.98
N ARG A 291 -11.79 10.52 15.99
CA ARG A 291 -13.09 10.04 15.47
C ARG A 291 -14.28 10.64 16.23
N ARG A 292 -14.19 10.72 17.56
CA ARG A 292 -15.25 11.34 18.40
C ARG A 292 -15.43 12.83 18.12
N LYS A 293 -14.32 13.59 18.03
CA LYS A 293 -14.38 15.02 17.68
C LYS A 293 -15.02 15.25 16.31
N LYS A 294 -14.70 14.40 15.33
CA LYS A 294 -15.24 14.49 13.97
C LYS A 294 -16.70 14.07 13.86
N SER A 295 -17.20 13.19 14.74
CA SER A 295 -18.63 12.87 14.82
C SER A 295 -19.44 13.94 15.54
N THR A 296 -18.86 14.63 16.53
CA THR A 296 -19.55 15.74 17.22
C THR A 296 -19.58 17.03 16.41
N SER A 297 -18.60 17.25 15.52
CA SER A 297 -18.55 18.43 14.64
C SER A 297 -19.39 18.30 13.35
N SER A 298 -20.14 17.19 13.15
CA SER A 298 -21.08 17.07 12.02
C SER A 298 -22.50 17.51 12.36
N SER A 299 -22.68 18.19 13.50
CA SER A 299 -23.91 18.83 13.94
C SER A 299 -23.54 20.25 14.36
N CYS A 300 -23.94 21.24 13.55
CA CYS A 300 -23.65 22.67 13.69
C CYS A 300 -22.18 23.06 13.42
N ASP A 301 -21.88 23.59 12.24
CA ASP A 301 -21.79 25.06 12.05
C ASP A 301 -21.25 25.43 10.67
N THR A 302 -21.76 26.56 10.20
CA THR A 302 -21.46 27.23 8.93
C THR A 302 -20.17 28.04 9.06
N MET A 303 -19.41 28.12 7.96
CA MET A 303 -18.35 29.09 7.62
C MET A 303 -17.02 29.03 8.39
N GLU A 304 -15.93 28.76 7.67
CA GLU A 304 -14.95 29.78 7.28
C GLU A 304 -14.03 29.20 6.18
N VAL A 305 -14.05 29.86 5.02
CA VAL A 305 -13.17 29.57 3.88
C VAL A 305 -11.91 30.38 4.13
N ASP A 306 -10.79 29.71 4.42
CA ASP A 306 -9.50 30.37 4.48
C ASP A 306 -8.60 29.88 3.34
N SER A 307 -8.56 30.74 2.32
CA SER A 307 -7.44 31.04 1.43
C SER A 307 -6.50 29.89 0.99
N MET A 308 -6.82 29.29 -0.16
CA MET A 308 -5.79 28.79 -1.09
C MET A 308 -6.02 29.44 -2.44
N ILE A 309 -5.04 30.25 -2.84
CA ILE A 309 -4.97 30.99 -4.10
C ILE A 309 -5.15 30.01 -5.27
N GLU A 310 -6.25 30.16 -5.99
CA GLU A 310 -6.42 29.62 -7.33
C GLU A 310 -5.51 30.42 -8.27
N VAL A 311 -4.49 29.78 -8.82
CA VAL A 311 -3.79 30.30 -10.00
C VAL A 311 -4.59 29.82 -11.20
N GLU A 312 -5.27 30.75 -11.88
CA GLU A 312 -5.96 30.49 -13.14
C GLU A 312 -4.98 29.96 -14.22
N PRO A 313 -5.42 29.08 -15.12
CA PRO A 313 -4.62 28.67 -16.26
C PRO A 313 -4.49 29.83 -17.26
N GLU A 314 -3.26 30.14 -17.67
CA GLU A 314 -2.93 31.07 -18.74
C GLU A 314 -3.74 30.74 -20.01
N LYS A 315 -4.38 31.77 -20.57
CA LYS A 315 -5.03 31.72 -21.88
C LYS A 315 -3.96 31.72 -22.97
N ASP A 316 -3.98 30.71 -23.82
CA ASP A 316 -3.23 30.69 -25.07
C ASP A 316 -3.59 31.94 -25.93
N PRO A 317 -2.60 32.58 -26.58
CA PRO A 317 -2.84 33.76 -27.39
C PRO A 317 -3.58 33.38 -28.69
N ALA A 318 -4.61 34.17 -28.98
CA ALA A 318 -5.43 34.08 -30.18
C ALA A 318 -4.58 34.08 -31.47
N ILE A 319 -4.84 33.08 -32.32
CA ILE A 319 -4.42 33.05 -33.72
C ILE A 319 -5.22 34.13 -34.45
N GLY A 320 -4.53 35.19 -34.88
CA GLY A 320 -5.08 36.22 -35.74
C GLY A 320 -5.43 35.66 -37.11
N ASN A 321 -6.72 35.72 -37.47
CA ASN A 321 -7.18 35.61 -38.84
C ASN A 321 -6.97 36.96 -39.52
N ASP A 322 -5.84 37.13 -40.21
CA ASP A 322 -5.74 38.15 -41.26
C ASP A 322 -5.92 37.47 -42.62
N MET A 323 -7.08 37.77 -43.21
CA MET A 323 -7.41 37.45 -44.58
C MET A 323 -6.63 38.40 -45.51
N CYS A 324 -5.68 37.87 -46.28
CA CYS A 324 -5.18 38.54 -47.48
C CYS A 324 -6.14 38.24 -48.65
N MET A 325 -6.84 39.27 -49.13
CA MET A 325 -7.39 39.33 -50.49
C MET A 325 -6.95 40.62 -51.17
N GLU A 326 -6.22 40.44 -52.27
CA GLU A 326 -6.11 41.24 -53.51
C GLU A 326 -6.40 42.76 -53.47
N ASN A 327 -5.35 43.57 -53.68
CA ASN A 327 -5.02 44.22 -54.96
C ASN A 327 -3.73 45.03 -54.88
#